data_AF-A0A0F7JTW1-F1
#
_entry.id   AF-A0A0F7JTW1-F1
#
_cell.length_a   1.000
_cell.length_b   1.000
_cell.length_c   1.000
_cell.angle_alpha   90.00
_cell.angle_beta   90.00
_cell.angle_gamma   90.00
#
_symmetry.space_group_name_H-M   'P 1'
#
loop_
_entity.id
_entity.type
_entity.pdbx_description
1 polymer ?
#
loop_
_entity_poly.entity_id
_entity_poly.type
_entity_poly.pdbx_seq_one_letter_code
_entity_poly.pdbx_strand_id
1 'polypeptide(L)'
;MSRFLIGLVAGIALLIPATVISAGEQQRRFTVELALLAGDSRLLQEESLSVEKRRWIEGRITSALNVLPLLARQFLEESGLTDNSLLERLGGLQQQRPGSVALLTAARELSQQFPIPFPVDFQQPLGVSAESEIKTVYQQLCLGCHITSAPESSVVIGNFGSFARSMPDSEWLARLLGGLRGDAYTGYENPFSDAEIAALFRYTRDELP
;
A
#
# COMPACT_ATOMS: atom_id res chain seq x y z
N MET A 1 -21.87 -37.03 -56.08
CA MET A 1 -22.30 -35.66 -55.73
C MET A 1 -22.53 -35.59 -54.22
N SER A 2 -21.91 -34.60 -53.57
CA SER A 2 -22.19 -34.03 -52.23
C SER A 2 -22.27 -34.98 -51.03
N ARG A 3 -21.21 -35.11 -50.20
CA ARG A 3 -20.86 -34.25 -49.04
C ARG A 3 -21.96 -34.13 -47.98
N PHE A 4 -21.73 -34.74 -46.82
CA PHE A 4 -22.10 -34.18 -45.52
C PHE A 4 -20.99 -34.47 -44.50
N LEU A 5 -20.08 -33.48 -44.36
CA LEU A 5 -19.34 -33.24 -43.13
C LEU A 5 -20.32 -32.58 -42.15
N ILE A 6 -20.42 -33.09 -40.93
CA ILE A 6 -20.89 -32.30 -39.78
C ILE A 6 -19.80 -32.42 -38.73
N GLY A 7 -19.22 -31.25 -38.43
CA GLY A 7 -17.98 -31.09 -37.71
C GLY A 7 -18.14 -31.26 -36.20
N LEU A 8 -17.14 -31.92 -35.62
CA LEU A 8 -16.90 -31.92 -34.19
C LEU A 8 -16.22 -30.59 -33.82
N VAL A 9 -16.99 -29.64 -33.28
CA VAL A 9 -16.43 -28.43 -32.67
C VAL A 9 -15.83 -28.83 -31.33
N ALA A 10 -14.54 -29.15 -31.33
CA ALA A 10 -13.75 -29.26 -30.11
C ALA A 10 -13.55 -27.84 -29.56
N GLY A 11 -14.36 -27.46 -28.58
CA GLY A 11 -14.14 -26.26 -27.78
C GLY A 11 -12.86 -26.41 -26.97
N ILE A 12 -11.76 -25.88 -27.49
CA ILE A 12 -10.56 -25.63 -26.69
C ILE A 12 -10.94 -24.52 -25.72
N ALA A 13 -11.32 -24.89 -24.50
CA ALA A 13 -11.31 -23.98 -23.37
C ALA A 13 -9.86 -23.53 -23.18
N LEU A 14 -9.53 -22.33 -23.66
CA LEU A 14 -8.35 -21.60 -23.21
C LEU A 14 -8.57 -21.30 -21.72
N LEU A 15 -8.15 -22.24 -20.88
CA LEU A 15 -7.82 -21.96 -19.49
C LEU A 15 -6.59 -21.06 -19.53
N ILE A 16 -6.81 -19.75 -19.62
CA ILE A 16 -5.79 -18.77 -19.28
C ILE A 16 -5.42 -19.08 -17.83
N PRO A 17 -4.19 -19.52 -17.51
CA PRO A 17 -3.84 -19.78 -16.14
C PRO A 17 -3.92 -18.44 -15.40
N ALA A 18 -4.77 -18.39 -14.37
CA ALA A 18 -4.92 -17.25 -13.47
C ALA A 18 -3.63 -16.89 -12.69
N THR A 19 -2.51 -17.54 -13.01
CA THR A 19 -1.21 -17.39 -12.34
C THR A 19 -0.43 -16.15 -12.83
N VAL A 20 -0.77 -15.57 -13.98
CA VAL A 20 -0.01 -14.44 -14.54
C VAL A 20 -0.36 -13.10 -13.87
N ILE A 21 -1.58 -12.97 -13.31
CA ILE A 21 -2.01 -11.73 -12.62
C ILE A 21 -1.53 -11.70 -11.16
N SER A 22 -1.26 -12.86 -10.56
CA SER A 22 -0.73 -12.91 -9.18
C SER A 22 0.74 -12.50 -9.10
N ALA A 23 1.52 -12.74 -10.16
CA ALA A 23 2.98 -12.55 -10.20
C ALA A 23 3.36 -11.11 -9.84
N GLY A 24 3.80 -10.88 -8.60
CA GLY A 24 4.26 -9.60 -8.08
C GLY A 24 3.24 -8.85 -7.22
N GLU A 25 1.98 -9.29 -7.19
CA GLU A 25 0.97 -8.73 -6.27
C GLU A 25 1.29 -9.10 -4.82
N GLN A 26 1.77 -10.32 -4.55
CA GLN A 26 2.17 -10.71 -3.19
C GLN A 26 3.42 -9.93 -2.75
N GLN A 27 4.39 -9.78 -3.66
CA GLN A 27 5.54 -8.90 -3.43
C GLN A 27 5.11 -7.47 -3.10
N ARG A 28 4.19 -6.89 -3.88
CA ARG A 28 3.69 -5.52 -3.64
C ARG A 28 3.01 -5.41 -2.28
N ARG A 29 2.11 -6.33 -1.91
CA ARG A 29 1.46 -6.34 -0.59
C ARG A 29 2.47 -6.41 0.55
N PHE A 30 3.44 -7.32 0.46
CA PHE A 30 4.47 -7.50 1.47
C PHE A 30 5.32 -6.24 1.65
N THR A 31 5.82 -5.67 0.56
CA THR A 31 6.67 -4.47 0.59
C THR A 31 5.91 -3.22 1.06
N VAL A 32 4.64 -3.07 0.68
CA VAL A 32 3.76 -2.00 1.17
C VAL A 32 3.55 -2.11 2.68
N GLU A 33 3.25 -3.30 3.19
CA GLU A 33 3.01 -3.49 4.63
C GLU A 33 4.29 -3.24 5.45
N LEU A 34 5.48 -3.59 4.95
CA LEU A 34 6.75 -3.24 5.58
C LEU A 34 6.98 -1.73 5.63
N ALA A 35 6.71 -1.02 4.53
CA ALA A 35 6.85 0.43 4.48
C ALA A 35 5.85 1.13 5.41
N LEU A 36 4.61 0.63 5.51
CA LEU A 36 3.62 1.10 6.46
C LEU A 36 4.05 0.86 7.91
N LEU A 37 4.59 -0.33 8.24
CA LEU A 37 5.12 -0.61 9.57
C LEU A 37 6.26 0.37 9.94
N ALA A 38 7.18 0.63 9.01
CA ALA A 38 8.27 1.57 9.21
C ALA A 38 7.76 3.01 9.42
N GLY A 39 6.78 3.44 8.61
CA GLY A 39 6.15 4.76 8.71
C GLY A 39 5.36 4.94 10.01
N ASP A 40 4.55 3.96 10.38
CA ASP A 40 3.76 3.98 11.61
C ASP A 40 4.68 3.93 12.86
N SER A 41 5.78 3.17 12.80
CA SER A 41 6.81 3.19 13.86
C SER A 41 7.52 4.54 13.99
N ARG A 42 7.72 5.24 12.87
CA ARG A 42 8.27 6.61 12.84
C ARG A 42 7.29 7.59 13.47
N LEU A 43 6.01 7.53 13.11
CA LEU A 43 4.98 8.40 13.68
C LEU A 43 4.97 8.29 15.21
N LEU A 44 5.12 7.08 15.78
CA LEU A 44 5.15 6.91 17.24
C LEU A 44 6.30 7.62 17.97
N GLN A 45 7.35 8.05 17.23
CA GLN A 45 8.44 8.86 17.77
C GLN A 45 8.09 10.35 17.86
N GLU A 46 6.99 10.79 17.26
CA GLU A 46 6.55 12.17 17.34
C GLU A 46 6.04 12.49 18.75
N GLU A 47 6.57 13.56 19.35
CA GLU A 47 6.25 13.97 20.72
C GLU A 47 4.82 14.52 20.86
N SER A 48 4.27 15.08 19.77
CA SER A 48 2.98 15.78 19.76
C SER A 48 1.76 14.88 19.48
N LEU A 49 1.89 13.56 19.56
CA LEU A 49 0.76 12.66 19.33
C LEU A 49 -0.22 12.64 20.52
N SER A 50 -1.51 12.84 20.24
CA SER A 50 -2.58 12.59 21.21
C SER A 50 -2.60 11.12 21.63
N VAL A 51 -3.19 10.84 22.80
CA VAL A 51 -3.31 9.47 23.34
C VAL A 51 -4.11 8.58 22.39
N GLU A 52 -5.17 9.13 21.79
CA GLU A 52 -6.04 8.44 20.84
C GLU A 52 -5.27 8.06 19.57
N LYS A 53 -4.52 9.01 18.99
CA LYS A 53 -3.70 8.75 17.80
C LYS A 53 -2.61 7.73 18.08
N ARG A 54 -1.92 7.87 19.21
CA ARG A 54 -0.90 6.89 19.65
C ARG A 54 -1.48 5.48 19.72
N ARG A 55 -2.62 5.31 20.41
CA ARG A 55 -3.29 4.00 20.52
C ARG A 55 -3.70 3.43 19.17
N TRP A 56 -4.21 4.27 18.26
CA TRP A 56 -4.58 3.82 16.92
C TRP A 56 -3.36 3.35 16.10
N ILE A 57 -2.25 4.11 16.14
CA ILE A 57 -1.00 3.72 15.45
C ILE A 57 -0.43 2.44 16.06
N GLU A 58 -0.42 2.30 17.39
CA GLU A 58 -0.01 1.05 18.07
C GLU A 58 -0.85 -0.15 17.64
N GLY A 59 -2.17 0.03 17.48
CA GLY A 59 -3.07 -0.99 16.96
C GLY A 59 -2.72 -1.40 15.52
N ARG A 60 -2.41 -0.44 14.65
CA ARG A 60 -1.96 -0.70 13.27
C ARG A 60 -0.64 -1.45 13.23
N ILE A 61 0.35 -1.03 14.02
CA ILE A 61 1.63 -1.74 14.14
C ILE A 61 1.40 -3.17 14.59
N THR A 62 0.57 -3.39 15.62
CA THR A 62 0.25 -4.73 16.12
C THR A 62 -0.41 -5.59 15.03
N SER A 63 -1.36 -5.00 14.28
CA SER A 63 -2.00 -5.67 13.15
C SER A 63 -0.98 -6.05 12.06
N ALA A 64 -0.12 -5.12 11.66
CA ALA A 64 0.91 -5.33 10.64
C ALA A 64 1.87 -6.45 11.05
N LEU A 65 2.36 -6.43 12.30
CA LEU A 65 3.25 -7.46 12.84
C LEU A 65 2.62 -8.86 12.82
N ASN A 66 1.30 -8.97 12.93
CA ASN A 66 0.60 -10.27 12.85
C ASN A 66 0.40 -10.75 11.40
N VAL A 67 0.26 -9.83 10.45
CA VAL A 67 0.00 -10.16 9.03
C VAL A 67 1.30 -10.37 8.23
N LEU A 68 2.36 -9.64 8.56
CA LEU A 68 3.64 -9.69 7.83
C LEU A 68 4.23 -11.10 7.63
N PRO A 69 4.23 -12.01 8.62
CA PRO A 69 4.74 -13.36 8.40
C PRO A 69 3.96 -14.15 7.34
N LEU A 70 2.66 -13.89 7.20
CA LEU A 70 1.85 -14.52 6.15
C LEU A 70 2.21 -13.96 4.77
N LEU A 71 2.27 -12.62 4.65
CA LEU A 71 2.66 -11.96 3.40
C LEU A 71 4.08 -12.35 2.97
N ALA A 72 4.99 -12.50 3.92
CA ALA A 72 6.36 -12.93 3.66
C ALA A 72 6.43 -14.36 3.12
N ARG A 73 5.62 -15.29 3.65
CA ARG A 73 5.53 -16.66 3.09
C ARG A 73 5.03 -16.63 1.66
N GLN A 74 3.97 -15.88 1.38
CA GLN A 74 3.43 -15.74 0.03
C GLN A 74 4.45 -15.13 -0.94
N PHE A 75 5.18 -14.10 -0.50
CA PHE A 75 6.28 -13.51 -1.26
C PHE A 75 7.41 -14.51 -1.55
N LEU A 76 7.85 -15.28 -0.55
CA LEU A 76 8.91 -16.27 -0.70
C LEU A 76 8.49 -17.40 -1.65
N GLU A 77 7.26 -17.91 -1.50
CA GLU A 77 6.67 -18.92 -2.38
C GLU A 77 6.59 -18.45 -3.83
N GLU A 78 6.06 -17.24 -4.06
CA GLU A 78 5.98 -16.62 -5.39
C GLU A 78 7.36 -16.39 -6.02
N SER A 79 8.35 -16.02 -5.20
CA SER A 79 9.71 -15.76 -5.65
C SER A 79 10.56 -17.03 -5.81
N GLY A 80 10.03 -18.20 -5.44
CA GLY A 80 10.80 -19.45 -5.40
C GLY A 80 11.96 -19.44 -4.40
N LEU A 81 11.91 -18.54 -3.40
CA LEU A 81 12.93 -18.39 -2.37
C LEU A 81 12.60 -19.28 -1.17
N THR A 82 13.61 -19.93 -0.61
CA THR A 82 13.49 -20.79 0.58
C THR A 82 14.16 -20.20 1.82
N ASP A 83 14.45 -18.89 1.78
CA ASP A 83 15.18 -18.19 2.83
C ASP A 83 14.31 -17.97 4.07
N ASN A 84 14.54 -18.80 5.10
CA ASN A 84 13.87 -18.67 6.40
C ASN A 84 14.35 -17.47 7.22
N SER A 85 15.49 -16.84 6.88
CA SER A 85 16.04 -15.72 7.64
C SER A 85 15.10 -14.52 7.65
N LEU A 86 14.30 -14.33 6.59
CA LEU A 86 13.27 -13.31 6.55
C LEU A 86 12.19 -13.55 7.61
N LEU A 87 11.70 -14.78 7.72
CA LEU A 87 10.68 -15.15 8.70
C LEU A 87 11.21 -15.03 10.14
N GLU A 88 12.47 -15.38 10.38
CA GLU A 88 13.13 -15.19 11.67
C GLU A 88 13.25 -13.70 12.05
N ARG A 89 13.65 -12.84 11.10
CA ARG A 89 13.72 -11.39 11.30
C ARG A 89 12.35 -10.79 11.60
N LEU A 90 11.30 -11.23 10.91
CA LEU A 90 9.92 -10.82 11.20
C LEU A 90 9.46 -11.31 12.58
N GLY A 91 9.84 -12.53 12.98
CA GLY A 91 9.62 -13.02 14.34
C GLY A 91 10.31 -12.13 15.39
N GLY A 92 11.52 -11.66 15.09
CA GLY A 92 12.24 -10.68 15.92
C GLY A 92 11.52 -9.33 16.06
N LEU A 93 10.88 -8.84 14.99
CA LEU A 93 10.04 -7.62 15.05
C LEU A 93 8.83 -7.80 15.96
N GLN A 94 8.17 -8.97 15.93
CA GLN A 94 6.99 -9.26 16.76
C GLN A 94 7.28 -9.21 18.26
N GLN A 95 8.54 -9.43 18.66
CA GLN A 95 8.97 -9.32 20.06
C GLN A 95 9.24 -7.88 20.50
N GLN A 96 9.28 -6.93 19.57
CA GLN A 96 9.54 -5.53 19.89
C GLN A 96 8.26 -4.84 20.35
N ARG A 97 8.39 -3.96 21.35
CA ARG A 97 7.29 -3.12 21.80
C ARG A 97 6.98 -2.04 20.74
N PRO A 98 5.70 -1.80 20.39
CA PRO A 98 5.30 -0.64 19.60
C PRO A 98 5.88 0.66 20.18
N GLY A 99 6.43 1.49 19.30
CA GLY A 99 7.07 2.76 19.67
C GLY A 99 8.52 2.63 20.14
N SER A 100 9.07 1.42 20.26
CA SER A 100 10.51 1.26 20.56
C SER A 100 11.39 1.69 19.38
N VAL A 101 12.54 2.27 19.69
CA VAL A 101 13.56 2.61 18.68
C VAL A 101 14.05 1.36 17.94
N ALA A 102 14.16 0.23 18.63
CA ALA A 102 14.53 -1.05 18.03
C ALA A 102 13.56 -1.51 16.94
N LEU A 103 12.24 -1.40 17.19
CA LEU A 103 11.22 -1.69 16.18
C LEU A 103 11.37 -0.78 14.96
N LEU A 104 11.52 0.54 15.19
CA LEU A 104 11.69 1.50 14.11
C LEU A 104 12.92 1.19 13.24
N THR A 105 14.07 0.93 13.86
CA THR A 105 15.31 0.62 13.15
C THR A 105 15.15 -0.63 12.30
N ALA A 106 14.69 -1.73 12.90
CA ALA A 106 14.55 -3.00 12.21
C ALA A 106 13.48 -2.96 11.10
N ALA A 107 12.35 -2.27 11.32
CA ALA A 107 11.33 -2.07 10.30
C ALA A 107 11.85 -1.23 9.12
N ARG A 108 12.63 -0.17 9.39
CA ARG A 108 13.26 0.65 8.34
C ARG A 108 14.27 -0.15 7.52
N GLU A 109 15.13 -0.92 8.16
CA GLU A 109 16.11 -1.77 7.47
C GLU A 109 15.42 -2.76 6.53
N LEU A 110 14.36 -3.42 7.00
CA LEU A 110 13.56 -4.33 6.18
C LEU A 110 12.86 -3.61 5.02
N SER A 111 12.24 -2.45 5.27
CA SER A 111 11.59 -1.66 4.22
C SER A 111 12.57 -1.15 3.16
N GLN A 112 13.83 -0.88 3.53
CA GLN A 112 14.88 -0.49 2.58
C GLN A 112 15.39 -1.67 1.75
N GLN A 113 15.49 -2.85 2.37
CA GLN A 113 15.88 -4.08 1.68
C GLN A 113 14.81 -4.56 0.70
N PHE A 114 13.54 -4.33 1.02
CA PHE A 114 12.38 -4.75 0.24
C PHE A 114 11.58 -3.51 -0.20
N PRO A 115 12.09 -2.72 -1.17
CA PRO A 115 11.40 -1.52 -1.64
C PRO A 115 10.12 -1.88 -2.41
N ILE A 116 9.14 -0.97 -2.39
CA ILE A 116 7.88 -1.13 -3.10
C ILE A 116 8.12 -1.17 -4.62
N PRO A 117 7.74 -2.24 -5.34
CA PRO A 117 7.79 -2.25 -6.79
C PRO A 117 6.66 -1.40 -7.35
N PHE A 118 7.00 -0.29 -7.98
CA PHE A 118 6.02 0.63 -8.57
C PHE A 118 6.46 1.02 -10.00
N PRO A 119 5.70 0.63 -11.03
CA PRO A 119 6.13 0.70 -12.43
C PRO A 119 5.97 2.08 -13.07
N VAL A 120 5.44 3.06 -12.33
CA VAL A 120 5.19 4.43 -12.81
C VAL A 120 6.17 5.39 -12.15
N ASP A 121 6.79 6.26 -12.94
CA ASP A 121 7.60 7.35 -12.41
C ASP A 121 6.70 8.44 -11.82
N PHE A 122 6.52 8.38 -10.50
CA PHE A 122 5.76 9.36 -9.73
C PHE A 122 6.59 10.61 -9.34
N GLN A 123 7.80 10.79 -9.89
CA GLN A 123 8.60 12.01 -9.71
C GLN A 123 8.35 13.05 -10.79
N GLN A 124 7.70 12.67 -11.89
CA GLN A 124 7.36 13.59 -12.96
C GLN A 124 6.28 14.60 -12.50
N PRO A 125 6.42 15.89 -12.85
CA PRO A 125 5.35 16.85 -12.66
C PRO A 125 4.07 16.44 -13.37
N LEU A 126 2.92 16.80 -12.79
CA LEU A 126 1.63 16.59 -13.45
C LEU A 126 1.50 17.50 -14.67
N GLY A 127 1.05 16.93 -15.79
CA GLY A 127 0.55 17.72 -16.90
C GLY A 127 -0.83 18.31 -16.57
N VAL A 128 -1.17 19.45 -17.18
CA VAL A 128 -2.43 20.19 -16.94
C VAL A 128 -3.68 19.30 -17.02
N SER A 129 -3.73 18.37 -17.98
CA SER A 129 -4.87 17.44 -18.13
C SER A 129 -4.96 16.46 -16.96
N ALA A 130 -3.83 15.87 -16.55
CA ALA A 130 -3.78 14.90 -15.46
C ALA A 130 -4.09 15.57 -14.11
N GLU A 131 -3.64 16.81 -13.91
CA GLU A 131 -3.98 17.62 -12.73
C GLU A 131 -5.48 17.87 -12.63
N SER A 132 -6.14 18.29 -13.72
CA SER A 132 -7.59 18.52 -13.74
C SER A 132 -8.39 17.25 -13.44
N GLU A 133 -7.96 16.12 -14.00
CA GLU A 133 -8.60 14.82 -13.78
C GLU A 133 -8.45 14.38 -12.32
N ILE A 134 -7.22 14.38 -11.80
CA ILE A 134 -6.96 13.90 -10.45
C ILE A 134 -7.52 14.82 -9.36
N LYS A 135 -7.64 16.12 -9.63
CA LYS A 135 -8.38 17.05 -8.78
C LYS A 135 -9.84 16.65 -8.65
N THR A 136 -10.47 16.24 -9.75
CA THR A 136 -11.86 15.76 -9.75
C THR A 136 -11.97 14.48 -8.92
N VAL A 137 -11.05 13.54 -9.10
CA VAL A 137 -10.96 12.31 -8.30
C VAL A 137 -10.82 12.62 -6.81
N TYR A 138 -9.89 13.50 -6.44
CA TYR A 138 -9.69 13.93 -5.05
C TYR A 138 -10.96 14.55 -4.45
N GLN A 139 -11.62 15.44 -5.19
CA GLN A 139 -12.85 16.11 -4.74
C GLN A 139 -14.01 15.12 -4.52
N GLN A 140 -14.12 14.09 -5.34
CA GLN A 140 -15.21 13.12 -5.28
C GLN A 140 -14.97 12.03 -4.24
N LEU A 141 -13.73 11.54 -4.12
CA LEU A 141 -13.44 10.31 -3.38
C LEU A 141 -12.65 10.54 -2.09
N CYS A 142 -11.88 11.62 -1.98
CA CYS A 142 -10.98 11.85 -0.84
C CYS A 142 -11.46 13.01 0.04
N LEU A 143 -11.98 14.07 -0.58
CA LEU A 143 -12.28 15.34 0.10
C LEU A 143 -13.27 15.15 1.24
N GLY A 144 -14.28 14.26 1.11
CA GLY A 144 -15.28 14.04 2.16
C GLY A 144 -14.67 13.67 3.53
N CYS A 145 -13.59 12.88 3.54
CA CYS A 145 -12.86 12.53 4.77
C CYS A 145 -11.78 13.57 5.15
N HIS A 146 -11.28 14.33 4.18
CA HIS A 146 -10.16 15.27 4.33
C HIS A 146 -10.58 16.76 4.30
N ILE A 147 -11.87 17.07 4.47
CA ILE A 147 -12.44 18.42 4.27
C ILE A 147 -12.07 19.43 5.37
N THR A 148 -11.66 18.96 6.55
CA THR A 148 -11.24 19.78 7.69
C THR A 148 -10.00 19.20 8.35
N SER A 149 -9.28 20.03 9.12
CA SER A 149 -8.34 19.53 10.12
C SER A 149 -9.07 18.50 10.97
N ALA A 150 -8.60 17.25 10.88
CA ALA A 150 -9.20 16.17 11.62
C ALA A 150 -9.18 16.53 13.12
N PRO A 151 -10.31 16.39 13.84
CA PRO A 151 -10.36 16.57 15.29
C PRO A 151 -9.21 15.80 15.96
N GLU A 152 -8.73 16.24 17.12
CA GLU A 152 -7.66 15.51 17.83
C GLU A 152 -8.02 14.05 18.14
N SER A 153 -9.33 13.79 18.29
CA SER A 153 -9.92 12.45 18.50
C SER A 153 -10.09 11.64 17.21
N SER A 154 -9.85 12.24 16.04
CA SER A 154 -9.97 11.55 14.76
C SER A 154 -8.69 10.79 14.44
N VAL A 155 -8.90 9.57 13.97
CA VAL A 155 -7.88 8.70 13.40
C VAL A 155 -7.61 9.02 11.93
N VAL A 156 -8.48 9.83 11.31
CA VAL A 156 -8.25 10.37 9.97
C VAL A 156 -7.15 11.40 10.07
N ILE A 157 -6.20 11.30 9.18
CA ILE A 157 -5.13 12.26 9.11
C ILE A 157 -5.67 13.54 8.46
N GLY A 158 -5.55 14.66 9.18
CA GLY A 158 -6.21 15.94 8.88
C GLY A 158 -5.87 16.54 7.52
N ASN A 159 -5.11 17.65 7.51
CA ASN A 159 -4.73 18.29 6.26
C ASN A 159 -3.84 17.32 5.44
N PHE A 160 -4.42 16.83 4.34
CA PHE A 160 -3.87 15.75 3.53
C PHE A 160 -2.57 16.15 2.82
N GLY A 161 -2.46 17.39 2.33
CA GLY A 161 -1.24 17.85 1.66
C GLY A 161 -0.09 18.06 2.63
N SER A 162 -0.36 18.73 3.75
CA SER A 162 0.64 18.89 4.82
C SER A 162 1.15 17.55 5.36
N PHE A 163 0.26 16.56 5.45
CA PHE A 163 0.64 15.22 5.86
C PHE A 163 1.44 14.48 4.80
N ALA A 164 1.01 14.53 3.54
CA ALA A 164 1.75 13.94 2.44
C ALA A 164 3.20 14.48 2.40
N ARG A 165 3.40 15.78 2.64
CA ARG A 165 4.72 16.43 2.68
C ARG A 165 5.55 16.14 3.94
N SER A 166 4.95 15.72 5.05
CA SER A 166 5.68 15.49 6.30
C SER A 166 6.46 14.17 6.34
N MET A 167 6.32 13.33 5.31
CA MET A 167 6.94 12.01 5.24
C MET A 167 7.77 11.79 3.98
N PRO A 168 8.70 10.80 4.02
CA PRO A 168 9.43 10.37 2.84
C PRO A 168 8.51 9.80 1.76
N ASP A 169 8.95 9.87 0.51
CA ASP A 169 8.20 9.42 -0.66
C ASP A 169 7.77 7.94 -0.56
N SER A 170 8.65 7.07 -0.07
CA SER A 170 8.34 5.64 0.10
C SER A 170 7.22 5.41 1.13
N GLU A 171 7.16 6.22 2.19
CA GLU A 171 6.09 6.16 3.17
C GLU A 171 4.78 6.69 2.56
N TRP A 172 4.85 7.79 1.82
CA TRP A 172 3.66 8.37 1.20
C TRP A 172 3.04 7.43 0.16
N LEU A 173 3.87 6.84 -0.70
CA LEU A 173 3.45 5.85 -1.68
C LEU A 173 2.81 4.63 -0.99
N ALA A 174 3.40 4.13 0.10
CA ALA A 174 2.83 3.02 0.87
C ALA A 174 1.45 3.36 1.44
N ARG A 175 1.25 4.59 1.93
CA ARG A 175 -0.05 5.05 2.45
C ARG A 175 -1.10 5.18 1.34
N LEU A 176 -0.72 5.58 0.13
CA LEU A 176 -1.64 5.57 -1.01
C LEU A 176 -1.98 4.15 -1.45
N LEU A 177 -0.99 3.24 -1.51
CA LEU A 177 -1.20 1.86 -1.95
C LEU A 177 -1.99 1.02 -0.94
N GLY A 178 -1.66 1.09 0.35
CA GLY A 178 -2.22 0.22 1.39
C GLY A 178 -3.23 0.90 2.33
N GLY A 179 -3.29 2.23 2.34
CA GLY A 179 -4.23 3.00 3.16
C GLY A 179 -5.59 3.25 2.50
N LEU A 180 -5.66 3.10 1.17
CA LEU A 180 -6.89 3.18 0.39
C LEU A 180 -7.33 1.76 0.05
N ARG A 181 -8.42 1.31 0.68
CA ARG A 181 -9.03 0.01 0.39
C ARG A 181 -10.38 0.23 -0.24
N GLY A 182 -10.66 -0.55 -1.27
CA GLY A 182 -11.97 -0.63 -1.89
C GLY A 182 -13.02 -1.19 -0.95
N ASP A 183 -14.22 -1.39 -1.48
CA ASP A 183 -15.35 -1.96 -0.77
C ASP A 183 -15.35 -3.50 -0.80
N ALA A 184 -16.37 -4.10 -0.20
CA ALA A 184 -16.57 -5.54 -0.22
C ALA A 184 -16.81 -6.10 -1.63
N TYR A 185 -17.19 -5.26 -2.60
CA TYR A 185 -17.43 -5.66 -4.00
C TYR A 185 -16.12 -5.76 -4.79
N THR A 186 -15.14 -4.90 -4.47
CA THR A 186 -13.79 -4.86 -5.05
C THR A 186 -12.76 -5.66 -4.24
N GLY A 187 -13.23 -6.49 -3.30
CA GLY A 187 -12.34 -7.36 -2.50
C GLY A 187 -11.34 -6.60 -1.62
N TYR A 188 -11.64 -5.33 -1.28
CA TYR A 188 -10.75 -4.41 -0.57
C TYR A 188 -9.47 -4.01 -1.33
N GLU A 189 -9.39 -4.26 -2.64
CA GLU A 189 -8.27 -3.81 -3.48
C GLU A 189 -8.25 -2.27 -3.59
N ASN A 190 -7.10 -1.70 -3.88
CA ASN A 190 -7.00 -0.27 -4.11
C ASN A 190 -7.86 0.11 -5.33
N PRO A 191 -8.79 1.07 -5.23
CA PRO A 191 -9.66 1.42 -6.35
C PRO A 191 -8.94 2.20 -7.47
N PHE A 192 -7.69 2.61 -7.24
CA PHE A 192 -6.90 3.41 -8.16
C PHE A 192 -5.87 2.57 -8.92
N SER A 193 -5.71 2.86 -10.20
CA SER A 193 -4.60 2.38 -11.01
C SER A 193 -3.26 2.98 -10.56
N ASP A 194 -2.14 2.36 -10.94
CA ASP A 194 -0.80 2.90 -10.64
C ASP A 194 -0.60 4.32 -11.21
N ALA A 195 -1.22 4.64 -12.35
CA ALA A 195 -1.17 5.98 -12.93
C ALA A 195 -1.95 7.00 -12.09
N GLU A 196 -3.14 6.64 -11.61
CA GLU A 196 -3.92 7.48 -10.69
C GLU A 196 -3.23 7.64 -9.34
N ILE A 197 -2.59 6.59 -8.82
CA ILE A 197 -1.79 6.67 -7.58
C ILE A 197 -0.61 7.61 -7.77
N ALA A 198 0.12 7.53 -8.89
CA ALA A 198 1.19 8.46 -9.21
C ALA A 198 0.68 9.91 -9.31
N ALA A 199 -0.49 10.11 -9.92
CA ALA A 199 -1.10 11.43 -10.02
C ALA A 199 -1.56 11.96 -8.66
N LEU A 200 -2.20 11.12 -7.82
CA LEU A 200 -2.58 11.47 -6.45
C LEU A 200 -1.35 11.80 -5.62
N PHE A 201 -0.27 11.04 -5.78
CA PHE A 201 1.00 11.27 -5.10
C PHE A 201 1.49 12.69 -5.34
N ARG A 202 1.55 13.13 -6.60
CA ARG A 202 1.99 14.49 -6.96
C ARG A 202 0.98 15.54 -6.53
N TYR A 203 -0.29 15.38 -6.90
CA TYR A 203 -1.33 16.36 -6.63
C TYR A 203 -1.45 16.69 -5.14
N THR A 204 -1.38 15.68 -4.28
CA THR A 204 -1.45 15.88 -2.82
C THR A 204 -0.24 16.64 -2.28
N ARG A 205 0.96 16.42 -2.82
CA ARG A 205 2.19 17.06 -2.33
C ARG A 205 2.43 18.44 -2.92
N ASP A 206 2.03 18.65 -4.17
CA ASP A 206 2.36 19.85 -4.94
C ASP A 206 1.22 20.88 -4.90
N GLU A 207 -0.04 20.45 -4.96
CA GLU A 207 -1.20 21.33 -5.18
C GLU A 207 -2.08 21.54 -3.94
N LEU A 208 -2.12 20.56 -3.03
CA LEU A 208 -2.91 20.69 -1.80
C LEU A 208 -2.17 21.52 -0.73
N PRO A 209 -2.89 22.33 0.07
CA PRO A 209 -2.31 23.12 1.16
C PRO A 209 -1.74 22.26 2.29
#